data_AF-A0A8T7BIM7-F1
#
_entry.id   AF-A0A8T7BIM7-F1
#
_cell.length_a   1.000
_cell.length_b   1.000
_cell.length_c   1.000
_cell.angle_alpha   90.00
_cell.angle_beta   90.00
_cell.angle_gamma   90.00
#
_symmetry.space_group_name_H-M   'P 1'
#
loop_
_entity.id
_entity.type
_entity.pdbx_description
1 polymer ?
#
loop_
_entity_poly.entity_id
_entity_poly.type
_entity_poly.pdbx_seq_one_letter_code
_entity_poly.pdbx_strand_id
1 'polypeptide(L)'
;MDIQSDSGFVPEFSNDWALFLDVDGTLIDFAPRPDQVSVSKELLDILDDLRIQTGDAIALISGRPIHDLDQLFNPVKFPMAGQHGLERRDVNGAIHLHSMPDGEFSRVKDSIIEFAKNKDNLIIEDKQHSIAIHYRQAQEHRDELEIFLEACMKKIGMNFHLQSGKMVYEIKPHGKDKGSAIQEFIIEQPFIGRLPVFIGDDVTDEDGFEV
;
A
#
# COMPACT_ATOMS: atom_id res chain seq x y z
N MET A 1 -31.55 16.94 9.49
CA MET A 1 -30.47 17.63 8.75
C MET A 1 -30.11 16.69 7.64
N ASP A 2 -30.77 16.90 6.50
CA ASP A 2 -30.53 16.13 5.29
C ASP A 2 -29.13 16.47 4.79
N ILE A 3 -28.29 15.44 4.66
CA ILE A 3 -27.04 15.54 3.92
C ILE A 3 -27.49 15.63 2.46
N GLN A 4 -27.47 16.83 1.90
CA GLN A 4 -27.54 17.00 0.45
C GLN A 4 -26.42 16.15 -0.15
N SER A 5 -26.79 15.12 -0.90
CA SER A 5 -25.90 14.42 -1.82
C SER A 5 -25.44 15.44 -2.84
N ASP A 6 -24.28 16.04 -2.61
CA ASP A 6 -23.55 16.70 -3.69
C ASP A 6 -23.25 15.56 -4.68
N SER A 7 -24.02 15.49 -5.76
CA SER A 7 -23.83 14.49 -6.80
C SER A 7 -22.55 14.86 -7.51
N GLY A 8 -21.42 14.44 -6.93
CA GLY A 8 -20.09 14.61 -7.51
C GLY A 8 -20.13 14.19 -8.96
N PHE A 9 -19.53 14.99 -9.83
CA PHE A 9 -19.42 14.67 -11.24
C PHE A 9 -18.60 13.38 -11.38
N VAL A 10 -19.27 12.27 -11.71
CA VAL A 10 -18.60 11.04 -12.13
C VAL A 10 -18.46 11.14 -13.66
N PRO A 11 -17.23 11.22 -14.20
CA PRO A 11 -17.03 11.28 -15.64
C PRO A 11 -17.56 10.01 -16.32
N GLU A 12 -18.03 10.14 -17.56
CA GLU A 12 -18.37 8.97 -18.36
C GLU A 12 -17.10 8.15 -18.65
N PHE A 13 -17.20 6.83 -18.48
CA PHE A 13 -16.11 5.91 -18.75
C PHE A 13 -15.61 6.04 -20.19
N SER A 14 -14.28 5.98 -20.36
CA SER A 14 -13.63 5.92 -21.67
C SER A 14 -12.57 4.82 -21.69
N ASN A 15 -12.50 4.11 -22.82
CA ASN A 15 -11.51 3.05 -23.03
C ASN A 15 -10.07 3.58 -23.07
N ASP A 16 -9.88 4.90 -23.23
CA ASP A 16 -8.57 5.57 -23.21
C ASP A 16 -8.08 5.87 -21.79
N TRP A 17 -8.76 5.36 -20.75
CA TRP A 17 -8.33 5.50 -19.36
C TRP A 17 -7.21 4.50 -19.02
N ALA A 18 -6.33 4.95 -18.13
CA ALA A 18 -5.39 4.15 -17.36
C ALA A 18 -5.91 4.11 -15.93
N LEU A 19 -6.49 2.98 -15.52
CA LEU A 19 -7.12 2.81 -14.22
C LEU A 19 -6.09 2.44 -13.16
N PHE A 20 -6.06 3.19 -12.08
CA PHE A 20 -5.30 2.91 -10.88
C PHE A 20 -6.31 2.78 -9.73
N LEU A 21 -6.34 1.64 -9.07
CA LEU A 21 -7.36 1.33 -8.08
C LEU A 21 -6.69 0.98 -6.76
N ASP A 22 -6.97 1.74 -5.71
CA ASP A 22 -6.68 1.29 -4.37
C ASP A 22 -7.52 0.05 -4.01
N VAL A 23 -7.05 -0.72 -3.02
CA VAL A 23 -7.65 -2.00 -2.65
C VAL A 23 -8.47 -1.87 -1.37
N ASP A 24 -7.83 -1.64 -0.21
CA ASP A 24 -8.47 -1.67 1.11
C ASP A 24 -9.17 -0.35 1.42
N GLY A 25 -10.50 -0.38 1.56
CA GLY A 25 -11.34 0.82 1.72
C GLY A 25 -11.92 1.33 0.40
N THR A 26 -11.37 0.86 -0.73
CA THR A 26 -11.81 1.24 -2.08
C THR A 26 -12.52 0.10 -2.83
N LEU A 27 -11.81 -1.00 -3.15
CA LEU A 27 -12.40 -2.15 -3.83
C LEU A 27 -13.03 -3.13 -2.84
N ILE A 28 -12.48 -3.21 -1.63
CA ILE A 28 -12.91 -4.11 -0.58
C ILE A 28 -13.12 -3.34 0.72
N ASP A 29 -14.18 -3.67 1.46
CA ASP A 29 -14.41 -3.09 2.78
C ASP A 29 -13.32 -3.51 3.77
N PHE A 30 -12.99 -2.62 4.72
CA PHE A 30 -12.12 -2.97 5.83
C PHE A 30 -12.72 -4.11 6.67
N ALA A 31 -11.96 -5.19 6.85
CA ALA A 31 -12.30 -6.26 7.79
C ALA A 31 -11.60 -6.04 9.14
N PRO A 32 -12.18 -6.53 10.27
CA PRO A 32 -11.56 -6.44 11.58
C PRO A 32 -10.18 -7.11 11.68
N ARG A 33 -9.88 -8.05 10.76
CA ARG A 33 -8.58 -8.66 10.60
C ARG A 33 -8.22 -8.80 9.12
N PRO A 34 -6.93 -8.62 8.72
CA PRO A 34 -6.50 -8.75 7.34
C PRO A 34 -6.77 -10.11 6.69
N ASP A 35 -6.87 -11.19 7.48
CA ASP A 35 -7.14 -12.57 7.05
C ASP A 35 -8.64 -12.84 6.77
N GLN A 36 -9.52 -11.90 7.11
CA GLN A 36 -10.97 -12.02 6.89
C GLN A 36 -11.46 -11.29 5.64
N VAL A 37 -10.55 -10.68 4.90
CA VAL A 37 -10.86 -10.00 3.65
C VAL A 37 -10.99 -11.03 2.53
N SER A 38 -12.06 -10.94 1.74
CA SER A 38 -12.26 -11.76 0.53
C SER A 38 -12.80 -10.91 -0.61
N VAL A 39 -12.27 -11.10 -1.81
CA VAL A 39 -12.78 -10.48 -3.03
C VAL A 39 -13.96 -11.31 -3.54
N SER A 40 -15.11 -10.66 -3.78
CA SER A 40 -16.28 -11.35 -4.32
C SER A 40 -16.05 -11.73 -5.79
N LYS A 41 -16.72 -12.79 -6.25
CA LYS A 41 -16.67 -13.16 -7.67
C LYS A 41 -17.18 -12.03 -8.57
N GLU A 42 -18.24 -11.34 -8.14
CA GLU A 42 -18.80 -10.20 -8.87
C GLU A 42 -17.76 -9.08 -9.08
N LEU A 43 -16.98 -8.77 -8.05
CA LEU A 43 -15.90 -7.79 -8.18
C LEU A 43 -14.80 -8.27 -9.13
N LEU A 44 -14.41 -9.54 -9.07
CA LEU A 44 -13.43 -10.10 -10.02
C LEU A 44 -13.93 -10.02 -11.46
N ASP A 45 -15.21 -10.33 -11.70
CA ASP A 45 -15.84 -10.27 -13.01
C ASP A 45 -15.83 -8.80 -13.53
N ILE A 46 -16.15 -7.82 -12.67
CA ILE A 46 -16.10 -6.38 -13.01
C ILE A 46 -14.67 -5.94 -13.36
N LEU A 47 -13.68 -6.34 -12.57
CA LEU A 47 -12.28 -5.96 -12.80
C LEU A 47 -11.73 -6.58 -14.09
N ASP A 48 -12.13 -7.81 -14.44
CA ASP A 48 -11.76 -8.44 -15.70
C ASP A 48 -12.43 -7.76 -16.89
N ASP A 49 -13.70 -7.37 -16.77
CA ASP A 49 -14.40 -6.58 -17.79
C ASP A 49 -13.72 -5.21 -18.02
N LEU A 50 -13.33 -4.52 -16.94
CA LEU A 50 -12.59 -3.26 -17.03
C LEU A 50 -11.22 -3.48 -17.70
N ARG A 51 -10.49 -4.53 -17.32
CA ARG A 51 -9.21 -4.90 -17.92
C ARG A 51 -9.34 -5.12 -19.43
N ILE A 52 -10.39 -5.81 -19.87
CA ILE A 52 -10.67 -6.04 -21.30
C ILE A 52 -10.98 -4.71 -22.01
N GLN A 53 -11.82 -3.87 -21.42
CA GLN A 53 -12.25 -2.60 -22.03
C GLN A 53 -11.12 -1.56 -22.12
N THR A 54 -10.21 -1.53 -21.14
CA THR A 54 -9.04 -0.63 -21.14
C THR A 54 -7.82 -1.23 -21.84
N GLY A 55 -7.88 -2.48 -22.31
CA GLY A 55 -6.74 -3.15 -22.97
C GLY A 55 -5.56 -3.33 -22.01
N ASP A 56 -5.82 -3.93 -20.85
CA ASP A 56 -4.88 -4.19 -19.75
C ASP A 56 -4.33 -2.94 -19.03
N ALA A 57 -4.85 -1.74 -19.33
CA ALA A 57 -4.48 -0.50 -18.64
C ALA A 57 -5.23 -0.33 -17.31
N ILE A 58 -5.04 -1.31 -16.42
CA ILE A 58 -5.55 -1.33 -15.06
C ILE A 58 -4.44 -1.82 -14.12
N ALA A 59 -4.23 -1.14 -13.00
CA ALA A 59 -3.28 -1.53 -11.97
C ALA A 59 -3.89 -1.37 -10.58
N LEU A 60 -3.59 -2.30 -9.68
CA LEU A 60 -3.99 -2.22 -8.27
C LEU A 60 -2.87 -1.59 -7.45
N ILE A 61 -3.19 -0.57 -6.64
CA ILE A 61 -2.21 0.22 -5.88
C ILE A 61 -2.53 0.10 -4.40
N SER A 62 -1.74 -0.67 -3.63
CA SER A 62 -2.09 -1.01 -2.25
C SER A 62 -0.92 -0.86 -1.28
N GLY A 63 -1.25 -0.71 0.00
CA GLY A 63 -0.31 -0.89 1.11
C GLY A 63 0.05 -2.35 1.39
N ARG A 64 -0.71 -3.32 0.87
CA ARG A 64 -0.44 -4.75 1.02
C ARG A 64 0.78 -5.19 0.19
N PRO A 65 1.52 -6.23 0.63
CA PRO A 65 2.49 -6.92 -0.22
C PRO A 65 1.83 -7.53 -1.45
N ILE A 66 2.54 -7.62 -2.58
CA ILE A 66 2.02 -8.24 -3.82
C ILE A 66 1.63 -9.70 -3.59
N HIS A 67 2.33 -10.41 -2.70
CA HIS A 67 1.98 -11.78 -2.33
C HIS A 67 0.57 -11.90 -1.73
N ASP A 68 0.16 -10.96 -0.88
CA ASP A 68 -1.16 -10.98 -0.25
C ASP A 68 -2.25 -10.58 -1.26
N LEU A 69 -1.97 -9.58 -2.10
CA LEU A 69 -2.84 -9.20 -3.23
C LEU A 69 -3.05 -10.39 -4.18
N ASP A 70 -2.01 -11.16 -4.44
CA ASP A 70 -2.10 -12.36 -5.27
C ASP A 70 -3.04 -13.41 -4.72
N GLN A 71 -3.13 -13.56 -3.39
CA GLN A 71 -4.07 -14.47 -2.76
C GLN A 71 -5.51 -13.95 -2.89
N LEU A 72 -5.70 -12.63 -2.74
CA LEU A 72 -7.01 -11.99 -2.81
C LEU A 72 -7.62 -12.01 -4.22
N PHE A 73 -6.82 -11.73 -5.24
CA PHE A 73 -7.29 -11.57 -6.63
C PHE A 73 -7.10 -12.83 -7.49
N ASN A 74 -6.69 -13.96 -6.89
CA ASN A 74 -6.51 -15.22 -7.60
C ASN A 74 -7.81 -15.65 -8.33
N PRO A 75 -7.73 -16.11 -9.60
CA PRO A 75 -6.52 -16.42 -10.38
C PRO A 75 -5.99 -15.27 -11.26
N VAL A 76 -6.57 -14.08 -11.19
CA VAL A 76 -6.21 -12.96 -12.07
C VAL A 76 -4.91 -12.32 -11.59
N LYS A 77 -4.00 -12.04 -12.53
CA LYS A 77 -2.71 -11.38 -12.26
C LYS A 77 -2.72 -9.98 -12.87
N PHE A 78 -3.17 -9.02 -12.08
CA PHE A 78 -3.09 -7.61 -12.45
C PHE A 78 -1.65 -7.09 -12.35
N PRO A 79 -1.30 -6.03 -13.11
CA PRO A 79 -0.27 -5.09 -12.70
C PRO A 79 -0.59 -4.57 -11.29
N MET A 80 0.42 -4.47 -10.43
CA MET A 80 0.23 -4.12 -9.02
C MET A 80 1.36 -3.24 -8.51
N ALA A 81 1.06 -2.30 -7.64
CA ALA A 81 2.02 -1.69 -6.73
C ALA A 81 1.65 -2.10 -5.31
N GLY A 82 2.55 -2.85 -4.66
CA GLY A 82 2.41 -3.27 -3.27
C GLY A 82 3.28 -2.44 -2.33
N GLN A 83 2.94 -2.46 -1.05
CA GLN A 83 3.63 -1.71 0.00
C GLN A 83 3.88 -0.24 -0.37
N HIS A 84 2.84 0.43 -0.89
CA HIS A 84 2.92 1.83 -1.33
C HIS A 84 4.00 2.07 -2.41
N GLY A 85 4.18 1.13 -3.35
CA GLY A 85 5.09 1.28 -4.49
C GLY A 85 6.49 0.70 -4.31
N LEU A 86 6.81 0.14 -3.14
CA LEU A 86 8.10 -0.53 -2.92
C LEU A 86 8.24 -1.79 -3.78
N GLU A 87 7.15 -2.52 -3.92
CA GLU A 87 7.02 -3.65 -4.84
C GLU A 87 6.17 -3.22 -6.02
N ARG A 88 6.61 -3.50 -7.25
CA ARG A 88 5.78 -3.27 -8.44
C ARG A 88 5.81 -4.47 -9.36
N ARG A 89 4.65 -4.94 -9.78
CA ARG A 89 4.47 -5.88 -10.88
C ARG A 89 4.04 -5.13 -12.12
N ASP A 90 4.83 -5.20 -13.19
CA ASP A 90 4.44 -4.66 -14.49
C ASP A 90 3.45 -5.57 -15.25
N VAL A 91 2.97 -5.12 -16.40
CA VAL A 91 2.01 -5.88 -17.23
C VAL A 91 2.58 -7.21 -17.76
N ASN A 92 3.91 -7.34 -17.84
CA ASN A 92 4.57 -8.57 -18.26
C ASN A 92 4.77 -9.54 -17.07
N GLY A 93 4.40 -9.13 -15.86
CA GLY A 93 4.53 -9.91 -14.64
C GLY A 93 5.90 -9.79 -13.97
N ALA A 94 6.81 -8.91 -14.43
CA ALA A 94 8.09 -8.73 -13.77
C ALA A 94 7.92 -7.95 -12.46
N ILE A 95 8.59 -8.43 -11.40
CA ILE A 95 8.60 -7.78 -10.08
C ILE A 95 9.81 -6.88 -9.95
N HIS A 96 9.56 -5.60 -9.71
CA HIS A 96 10.55 -4.56 -9.44
C HIS A 96 10.52 -4.23 -7.94
N LEU A 97 11.67 -4.28 -7.29
CA LEU A 97 11.85 -3.90 -5.89
C LEU A 97 12.64 -2.60 -5.83
N HIS A 98 11.99 -1.52 -5.41
CA HIS A 98 12.53 -0.16 -5.48
C HIS A 98 13.35 0.24 -4.26
N SER A 99 13.29 -0.56 -3.21
CA SER A 99 14.17 -0.46 -2.05
C SER A 99 14.44 -1.86 -1.53
N MET A 100 15.71 -2.21 -1.48
CA MET A 100 16.13 -3.39 -0.72
C MET A 100 16.42 -2.94 0.70
N PRO A 101 15.80 -3.56 1.72
CA PRO A 101 16.43 -3.70 3.02
C PRO A 101 17.91 -4.04 2.84
N ASP A 102 18.78 -3.11 3.20
CA ASP A 102 20.17 -3.47 3.43
C ASP A 102 20.23 -4.39 4.66
N GLY A 103 21.37 -5.06 4.86
CA GLY A 103 21.56 -5.93 6.02
C GLY A 103 21.35 -5.21 7.37
N GLU A 104 21.39 -3.87 7.39
CA GLU A 104 21.14 -3.08 8.59
C GLU A 104 19.63 -2.99 8.92
N PHE A 105 18.76 -2.83 7.92
CA PHE A 105 17.31 -2.85 8.19
C PHE A 105 16.85 -4.18 8.78
N SER A 106 17.36 -5.32 8.28
CA SER A 106 17.03 -6.63 8.86
C SER A 106 17.44 -6.72 10.34
N ARG A 107 18.63 -6.23 10.69
CA ARG A 107 19.10 -6.21 12.09
C ARG A 107 18.27 -5.30 12.97
N VAL A 108 17.82 -4.17 12.43
CA VAL A 108 16.93 -3.26 13.15
C VAL A 108 15.55 -3.85 13.34
N LYS A 109 14.98 -4.53 12.34
CA LYS A 109 13.74 -5.30 12.50
C LYS A 109 13.85 -6.34 13.61
N ASP A 110 14.92 -7.13 13.62
CA ASP A 110 15.17 -8.12 14.69
C ASP A 110 15.25 -7.44 16.06
N SER A 111 15.91 -6.27 16.14
CA SER A 111 16.00 -5.49 17.38
C SER A 111 14.64 -4.96 17.84
N ILE A 112 13.78 -4.52 16.91
CA ILE A 112 12.42 -4.04 17.20
C ILE A 112 11.54 -5.19 17.68
N ILE A 113 11.60 -6.33 17.01
CA ILE A 113 10.87 -7.54 17.40
C ILE A 113 11.28 -7.96 18.82
N GLU A 114 12.58 -7.94 19.13
CA GLU A 114 13.07 -8.29 20.46
C GLU A 114 12.68 -7.25 21.53
N PHE A 115 12.71 -5.96 21.18
CA PHE A 115 12.21 -4.90 22.06
C PHE A 115 10.73 -5.14 22.41
N ALA A 116 9.89 -5.42 21.41
CA ALA A 116 8.46 -5.61 21.61
C ALA A 116 8.12 -6.88 22.40
N LYS A 117 8.87 -7.97 22.26
CA LYS A 117 8.67 -9.19 23.08
C LYS A 117 8.79 -8.95 24.59
N ASN A 118 9.54 -7.93 24.99
CA ASN A 118 9.77 -7.59 26.39
C ASN A 118 8.75 -6.56 26.93
N LYS A 119 7.68 -6.30 26.20
CA LYS A 119 6.67 -5.28 26.49
C LYS A 119 5.28 -5.87 26.30
N ASP A 120 4.43 -5.70 27.30
CA ASP A 120 3.06 -6.17 27.20
C ASP A 120 2.30 -5.34 26.17
N ASN A 121 1.43 -5.99 25.39
CA ASN A 121 0.47 -5.37 24.48
C ASN A 121 1.04 -4.55 23.29
N LEU A 122 2.36 -4.55 23.06
CA LEU A 122 2.92 -4.08 21.79
C LEU A 122 2.65 -5.11 20.69
N ILE A 123 2.14 -4.66 19.55
CA ILE A 123 1.87 -5.53 18.41
C ILE A 123 2.80 -5.13 17.26
N ILE A 124 3.59 -6.10 16.80
CA ILE A 124 4.45 -5.95 15.63
C ILE A 124 3.74 -6.48 14.40
N GLU A 125 3.77 -5.68 13.34
CA GLU A 125 3.36 -6.06 12.00
C GLU A 125 4.59 -5.98 11.10
N ASP A 126 5.13 -7.16 10.75
CA ASP A 126 6.25 -7.28 9.82
C ASP A 126 5.69 -7.39 8.40
N LYS A 127 5.95 -6.38 7.57
CA LYS A 127 5.51 -6.30 6.17
C LYS A 127 6.64 -6.65 5.20
N GLN A 128 7.65 -7.39 5.63
CA GLN A 128 8.87 -7.72 4.87
C GLN A 128 9.79 -6.52 4.62
N HIS A 129 9.32 -5.46 3.94
CA HIS A 129 10.10 -4.27 3.57
C HIS A 129 9.85 -3.04 4.45
N SER A 130 8.78 -3.07 5.26
CA SER A 130 8.57 -2.15 6.39
C SER A 130 8.25 -2.93 7.67
N ILE A 131 8.23 -2.22 8.79
CA ILE A 131 7.78 -2.76 10.08
C ILE A 131 6.95 -1.72 10.81
N ALA A 132 5.76 -2.12 11.25
CA ALA A 132 4.88 -1.27 12.04
C ALA A 132 4.77 -1.79 13.48
N ILE A 133 4.74 -0.86 14.43
CA ILE A 133 4.64 -1.09 15.85
C ILE A 133 3.39 -0.40 16.36
N HIS A 134 2.35 -1.17 16.65
CA HIS A 134 1.09 -0.67 17.19
C HIS A 134 1.17 -0.66 18.71
N TYR A 135 0.91 0.51 19.30
CA TYR A 135 0.98 0.74 20.75
C TYR A 135 -0.37 1.19 21.34
N ARG A 136 -1.48 0.97 20.62
CA ARG A 136 -2.84 1.34 21.07
C ARG A 136 -3.19 0.75 22.45
N GLN A 137 -2.76 -0.48 22.70
CA GLN A 137 -2.98 -1.21 23.95
C GLN A 137 -1.78 -1.13 24.92
N ALA A 138 -0.74 -0.39 24.57
CA ALA A 138 0.56 -0.31 25.26
C ALA A 138 1.05 1.16 25.35
N GLN A 139 0.15 2.09 25.64
CA GLN A 139 0.46 3.53 25.64
C GLN A 139 1.51 3.91 26.68
N GLU A 140 1.61 3.14 27.77
CA GLU A 140 2.64 3.24 28.79
C GLU A 140 4.06 3.03 28.25
N HIS A 141 4.21 2.37 27.10
CA HIS A 141 5.49 2.11 26.45
C HIS A 141 5.83 3.13 25.37
N ARG A 142 4.96 4.11 25.10
CA ARG A 142 5.11 5.06 23.98
C ARG A 142 6.44 5.82 24.01
N ASP A 143 6.76 6.47 25.13
CA ASP A 143 7.95 7.33 25.22
C ASP A 143 9.24 6.51 25.07
N GLU A 144 9.27 5.31 25.66
CA GLU A 144 10.40 4.39 25.54
C GLU A 144 10.54 3.84 24.11
N LEU A 145 9.41 3.52 23.48
CA LEU A 145 9.37 3.08 22.08
C LEU A 145 9.90 4.18 21.16
N GLU A 146 9.49 5.44 21.34
CA GLU A 146 9.94 6.57 20.53
C GLU A 146 11.46 6.75 20.60
N ILE A 147 12.03 6.76 21.82
CA ILE A 147 13.49 6.83 22.04
C ILE A 147 14.21 5.65 21.37
N PHE A 148 13.65 4.44 21.49
CA PHE A 148 14.22 3.24 20.89
C PHE A 148 14.19 3.30 19.35
N LEU A 149 13.08 3.74 18.77
CA LEU A 149 12.93 3.87 17.32
C LEU A 149 13.85 4.96 16.77
N GLU A 150 14.03 6.09 17.45
CA GLU A 150 15.01 7.11 17.07
C GLU A 150 16.44 6.55 17.02
N ALA A 151 16.81 5.69 17.97
CA ALA A 151 18.12 5.02 17.97
C ALA A 151 18.24 4.02 16.82
N CYS A 152 17.15 3.33 16.46
CA CYS A 152 17.09 2.46 15.28
C CYS A 152 17.26 3.24 13.97
N MET A 153 16.57 4.38 13.83
CA MET A 153 16.67 5.25 12.64
C MET A 153 18.10 5.73 12.40
N LYS A 154 18.85 6.04 13.47
CA LYS A 154 20.28 6.42 13.37
C LYS A 154 21.17 5.31 12.81
N LYS A 155 20.77 4.03 12.94
CA LYS A 155 21.54 2.87 12.42
C LYS A 155 21.25 2.59 10.96
N ILE A 156 19.98 2.61 10.55
CA ILE A 156 19.56 2.29 9.17
C ILE A 156 19.76 3.46 8.19
N GLY A 157 19.95 4.68 8.71
CA GLY A 157 20.32 5.84 7.92
C GLY A 157 19.16 6.44 7.11
N MET A 158 19.50 7.27 6.12
CA MET A 158 18.57 8.15 5.41
C MET A 158 17.72 7.45 4.34
N ASN A 159 17.89 6.15 4.14
CA ASN A 159 17.10 5.38 3.17
C ASN A 159 15.74 4.96 3.73
N PHE A 160 15.48 5.22 5.02
CA PHE A 160 14.23 4.91 5.71
C PHE A 160 13.73 6.14 6.45
N HIS A 161 12.43 6.21 6.67
CA HIS A 161 11.82 7.16 7.60
C HIS A 161 10.93 6.46 8.61
N LEU A 162 10.75 7.14 9.73
CA LEU A 162 9.77 6.80 10.75
C LEU A 162 8.50 7.62 10.50
N GLN A 163 7.42 6.94 10.14
CA GLN A 163 6.09 7.53 10.01
C GLN A 163 5.29 7.31 11.29
N SER A 164 4.71 8.39 11.83
CA SER A 164 3.78 8.33 12.96
C SER A 164 2.35 8.30 12.46
N GLY A 165 1.58 7.31 12.90
CA GLY A 165 0.14 7.20 12.67
C GLY A 165 -0.65 7.22 13.97
N LYS A 166 -1.95 6.92 13.89
CA LYS A 166 -2.84 6.86 15.06
C LYS A 166 -2.53 5.63 15.93
N MET A 167 -1.68 5.83 16.93
CA MET A 167 -1.21 4.78 17.85
C MET A 167 -0.37 3.69 17.17
N VAL A 168 0.40 4.09 16.15
CA VAL A 168 1.31 3.22 15.41
C VAL A 168 2.52 4.02 14.95
N TYR A 169 3.69 3.41 14.99
CA TYR A 169 4.89 3.89 14.30
C TYR A 169 5.25 2.89 13.21
N GLU A 170 5.54 3.36 12.00
CA GLU A 170 6.00 2.53 10.89
C GLU A 170 7.37 2.99 10.41
N ILE A 171 8.33 2.07 10.33
CA ILE A 171 9.60 2.31 9.65
C ILE A 171 9.49 1.72 8.25
N LYS A 172 9.61 2.57 7.24
CA LYS A 172 9.54 2.19 5.83
C LYS A 172 10.59 2.92 5.00
N PRO A 173 11.00 2.37 3.84
CA PRO A 173 11.93 3.03 2.96
C PRO A 173 11.46 4.40 2.48
N HIS A 174 12.41 5.29 2.18
CA HIS A 174 12.17 6.56 1.53
C HIS A 174 11.96 6.40 0.02
N GLY A 175 11.24 7.34 -0.58
CA GLY A 175 11.24 7.56 -2.03
C GLY A 175 10.25 6.72 -2.84
N LYS A 176 9.34 5.99 -2.17
CA LYS A 176 8.20 5.32 -2.80
C LYS A 176 6.92 5.57 -2.01
N ASP A 177 5.89 5.87 -2.77
CA ASP A 177 4.51 6.13 -2.37
C ASP A 177 3.59 5.71 -3.54
N LYS A 178 2.27 5.81 -3.36
CA LYS A 178 1.29 5.44 -4.40
C LYS A 178 1.47 6.29 -5.67
N GLY A 179 1.75 7.59 -5.52
CA GLY A 179 1.96 8.51 -6.64
C GLY A 179 3.16 8.14 -7.51
N SER A 180 4.32 7.91 -6.89
CA SER A 180 5.54 7.47 -7.59
C SER A 180 5.35 6.14 -8.31
N ALA A 181 4.53 5.23 -7.79
CA ALA A 181 4.19 3.98 -8.46
C ALA A 181 3.30 4.22 -9.70
N ILE A 182 2.32 5.13 -9.60
CA ILE A 182 1.49 5.54 -10.74
C ILE A 182 2.36 6.20 -11.82
N GLN A 183 3.29 7.09 -11.43
CA GLN A 183 4.22 7.75 -12.35
C GLN A 183 5.09 6.75 -13.14
N GLU A 184 5.46 5.62 -12.56
CA GLU A 184 6.15 4.55 -13.27
C GLU A 184 5.23 3.82 -14.26
N PHE A 185 3.99 3.55 -13.88
CA PHE A 185 3.05 2.89 -14.78
C PHE A 185 2.71 3.74 -16.00
N ILE A 186 2.44 5.04 -15.84
CA ILE A 186 2.01 5.91 -16.96
C ILE A 186 3.07 6.09 -18.06
N ILE A 187 4.33 5.70 -17.80
CA ILE A 187 5.42 5.69 -18.78
C ILE A 187 5.71 4.30 -19.37
N GLU A 188 4.88 3.29 -19.05
CA GLU A 188 4.95 1.92 -19.56
C GLU A 188 3.70 1.54 -20.36
N GLN A 189 3.86 0.67 -21.36
CA GLN A 189 2.68 0.08 -22.02
C GLN A 189 1.94 -0.84 -21.03
N PRO A 190 0.60 -0.91 -21.06
CA PRO A 190 -0.31 -0.23 -22.00
C PRO A 190 -0.77 1.16 -21.54
N PHE A 191 -0.25 1.71 -20.44
CA PHE A 191 -0.72 2.95 -19.81
C PHE A 191 -0.27 4.24 -20.54
N ILE A 192 0.81 4.19 -21.32
CA ILE A 192 1.34 5.37 -22.05
C ILE A 192 0.27 6.06 -22.89
N GLY A 193 0.14 7.38 -22.71
CA GLY A 193 -0.71 8.23 -23.53
C GLY A 193 -2.20 8.19 -23.17
N ARG A 194 -2.57 7.46 -22.11
CA ARG A 194 -3.93 7.36 -21.58
C ARG A 194 -4.19 8.39 -20.49
N LEU A 195 -5.46 8.65 -20.18
CA LEU A 195 -5.84 9.50 -19.06
C LEU A 195 -5.71 8.69 -17.76
N PRO A 196 -4.80 9.05 -16.82
CA PRO A 196 -4.74 8.39 -15.52
C PRO A 196 -6.01 8.71 -14.72
N VAL A 197 -6.62 7.67 -14.15
CA VAL A 197 -7.74 7.78 -13.24
C VAL A 197 -7.42 6.96 -12.00
N PHE A 198 -7.23 7.65 -10.87
CA PHE A 198 -6.96 7.01 -9.59
C PHE A 198 -8.18 7.09 -8.67
N ILE A 199 -8.50 5.97 -8.00
CA ILE A 199 -9.59 5.87 -7.02
C ILE A 199 -8.98 5.33 -5.72
N GLY A 200 -9.19 6.05 -4.61
CA GLY A 200 -8.68 5.74 -3.28
C GLY A 200 -9.54 6.39 -2.18
N ASP A 201 -9.36 5.98 -0.92
CA ASP A 201 -10.19 6.43 0.22
C ASP A 201 -9.42 7.00 1.42
N ASP A 202 -8.10 6.79 1.50
CA ASP A 202 -7.30 7.14 2.68
C ASP A 202 -6.24 8.21 2.36
N VAL A 203 -5.62 8.76 3.41
CA VAL A 203 -4.60 9.81 3.33
C VAL A 203 -3.39 9.39 2.47
N THR A 204 -3.09 8.09 2.39
CA THR A 204 -1.99 7.59 1.53
C THR A 204 -2.32 7.65 0.04
N ASP A 205 -3.59 7.87 -0.32
CA ASP A 205 -4.04 8.05 -1.69
C ASP A 205 -3.85 9.48 -2.20
N GLU A 206 -3.65 10.46 -1.30
CA GLU A 206 -3.36 11.84 -1.69
C GLU A 206 -2.11 11.93 -2.58
N ASP A 207 -1.07 11.14 -2.29
CA ASP A 207 0.12 11.03 -3.14
C ASP A 207 -0.25 10.59 -4.58
N GLY A 208 -1.26 9.74 -4.72
CA GLY A 208 -1.77 9.29 -6.02
C GLY A 208 -2.68 10.32 -6.70
N PHE A 209 -3.43 11.12 -5.95
CA PHE A 209 -4.27 12.18 -6.49
C PHE A 209 -3.46 13.38 -7.03
N GLU A 210 -2.22 13.56 -6.58
CA GLU A 210 -1.31 14.62 -7.05
C GLU A 210 -0.67 14.35 -8.43
N VAL A 211 -0.81 13.14 -9.00
CA VAL A 211 -0.21 12.73 -10.28
C VAL A 211 -1.06 13.15 -11.48
#